data_AF-A0AAD6ZKV8-F1
#
_entry.id   AF-A0AAD6ZKV8-F1
#
_cell.length_a   1.000
_cell.length_b   1.000
_cell.length_c   1.000
_cell.angle_alpha   90.00
_cell.angle_beta   90.00
_cell.angle_gamma   90.00
#
_symmetry.space_group_name_H-M   'P 1'
#
loop_
_entity.id
_entity.type
_entity.pdbx_description
1 polymer ?
#
loop_
_entity_poly.entity_id
_entity_poly.type
_entity_poly.pdbx_seq_one_letter_code
_entity_poly.pdbx_strand_id
1 'polypeptide(L)' 'MYSQHSSTEIHNRWVSLINTALKRDILLTDRIRFRSLAIKKELVLHAWGGALLDEESLPDD' A
#
# COMPACT_ATOMS: atom_id res chain seq x y z
N MET A 1 -26.04 5.21 -18.79
CA MET A 1 -26.35 4.70 -17.43
C MET A 1 -25.09 4.85 -16.60
N TYR A 2 -25.05 5.81 -15.67
CA TYR A 2 -23.95 5.90 -14.70
C TYR A 2 -24.25 4.86 -13.62
N SER A 3 -23.47 3.79 -13.56
CA SER A 3 -23.57 2.82 -12.49
C SER A 3 -23.33 3.54 -11.16
N GLN A 4 -24.40 3.70 -10.36
CA GLN A 4 -24.27 4.14 -8.98
C GLN A 4 -23.56 3.02 -8.23
N HIS A 5 -22.25 3.15 -8.09
CA HIS A 5 -21.48 2.29 -7.20
C HIS A 5 -21.93 2.59 -5.78
N SER A 6 -22.25 1.54 -5.02
CA SER A 6 -22.56 1.69 -3.61
C SER A 6 -21.34 2.26 -2.88
N SER A 7 -21.52 3.03 -1.81
CA SER A 7 -20.40 3.57 -1.02
C SER A 7 -19.39 2.49 -0.63
N THR A 8 -19.87 1.27 -0.35
CA THR A 8 -19.06 0.08 -0.08
C THR A 8 -18.20 -0.35 -1.28
N GLU A 9 -18.74 -0.35 -2.49
CA GLU A 9 -17.96 -0.69 -3.69
C GLU A 9 -16.87 0.35 -3.96
N ILE A 10 -17.19 1.64 -3.76
CA ILE A 10 -16.23 2.73 -3.91
C ILE A 10 -15.12 2.57 -2.87
N HIS A 11 -15.47 2.33 -1.62
CA HIS A 11 -14.52 2.07 -0.54
C HIS A 11 -13.63 0.85 -0.85
N ASN A 12 -14.21 -0.28 -1.25
CA ASN A 12 -13.47 -1.49 -1.58
C ASN A 12 -12.49 -1.27 -2.75
N ARG A 13 -12.87 -0.48 -3.76
CA ARG A 13 -11.97 -0.10 -4.85
C ARG A 13 -10.80 0.74 -4.35
N TRP A 14 -11.06 1.72 -3.49
CA TRP A 14 -10.00 2.52 -2.87
C TRP A 14 -9.03 1.65 -2.06
N VAL A 15 -9.55 0.79 -1.18
CA VAL A 15 -8.74 -0.14 -0.39
C VAL A 15 -7.92 -1.07 -1.29
N SER A 16 -8.50 -1.59 -2.37
CA SER A 16 -7.79 -2.45 -3.33
C SER A 16 -6.64 -1.72 -4.04
N LEU A 17 -6.85 -0.46 -4.43
CA LEU A 17 -5.83 0.36 -5.07
C LEU A 17 -4.67 0.66 -4.11
N ILE A 18 -4.98 1.06 -2.87
CA ILE A 18 -3.99 1.31 -1.82
C ILE A 18 -3.17 0.05 -1.53
N ASN A 19 -3.83 -1.10 -1.35
CA ASN A 19 -3.16 -2.38 -1.14
C ASN A 19 -2.24 -2.77 -2.32
N THR A 20 -2.64 -2.45 -3.54
CA THR A 20 -1.84 -2.73 -4.74
C THR A 20 -0.60 -1.84 -4.80
N ALA A 21 -0.75 -0.56 -4.48
CA ALA A 21 0.36 0.39 -4.41
C ALA A 21 1.35 0.00 -3.30
N LEU A 22 0.87 -0.30 -2.10
CA LEU A 22 1.72 -0.75 -0.98
C LEU A 22 2.52 -2.01 -1.34
N LYS A 23 1.87 -3.03 -1.93
CA LYS A 23 2.57 -4.25 -2.37
C LYS A 23 3.68 -3.96 -3.36
N ARG A 24 3.47 -3.01 -4.28
CA ARG A 24 4.48 -2.59 -5.24
C ARG A 24 5.65 -1.92 -4.53
N ASP A 25 5.40 -1.01 -3.61
CA ASP A 25 6.45 -0.31 -2.88
C ASP A 25 7.25 -1.27 -2.00
N ILE A 26 6.59 -2.19 -1.30
CA ILE A 26 7.27 -3.27 -0.55
C ILE A 26 8.17 -4.07 -1.49
N LEU A 27 7.69 -4.47 -2.67
CA LEU A 27 8.49 -5.23 -3.62
C LEU A 27 9.75 -4.44 -4.05
N LEU A 28 9.62 -3.14 -4.25
CA LEU A 28 10.75 -2.28 -4.62
C LEU A 28 11.78 -2.13 -3.50
N THR A 29 11.47 -2.50 -2.25
CA THR A 29 12.46 -2.51 -1.16
C THR A 29 13.42 -3.71 -1.23
N ASP A 30 13.12 -4.72 -2.06
CA ASP A 30 13.94 -5.92 -2.18
C ASP A 30 15.32 -5.60 -2.79
N ARG A 31 16.33 -5.53 -1.92
CA ARG A 31 17.71 -5.23 -2.29
C ARG A 31 18.38 -6.34 -3.10
N ILE A 32 17.91 -7.58 -3.00
CA ILE A 32 18.46 -8.71 -3.76
C ILE A 32 18.03 -8.58 -5.22
N ARG A 33 16.76 -8.26 -5.44
CA ARG A 33 16.10 -8.17 -6.74
C ARG A 33 16.41 -6.86 -7.46
N PHE A 34 16.46 -5.73 -6.75
CA PHE A 34 16.62 -4.39 -7.34
C PHE A 34 17.99 -3.75 -7.07
N ARG A 35 18.86 -4.36 -6.27
CA ARG A 35 20.23 -3.88 -5.96
C ARG A 35 20.26 -2.39 -5.59
N SER A 36 20.94 -1.56 -6.38
CA SER A 36 21.09 -0.12 -6.16
C SER A 36 19.83 0.68 -6.51
N LEU A 37 18.86 0.08 -7.19
CA LEU A 37 17.56 0.68 -7.51
C LEU A 37 16.50 0.38 -6.44
N ALA A 38 16.84 -0.43 -5.43
CA ALA A 38 15.93 -0.74 -4.34
C ALA A 38 15.64 0.50 -3.49
N ILE A 39 14.37 0.74 -3.19
CA ILE A 39 13.98 1.84 -2.29
C ILE A 39 14.24 1.44 -0.83
N LYS A 40 14.51 2.43 0.02
CA LYS A 40 14.72 2.17 1.45
C LYS A 40 13.39 1.77 2.10
N LYS A 41 13.40 0.72 2.93
CA LYS A 41 12.23 0.30 3.72
C LYS A 41 11.67 1.46 4.56
N GLU A 42 12.55 2.25 5.18
CA GLU A 42 12.19 3.45 5.96
C GLU A 42 11.39 4.47 5.14
N LEU A 43 11.68 4.61 3.84
CA LEU A 43 10.95 5.52 2.95
C LEU A 43 9.52 5.03 2.73
N VAL A 44 9.34 3.71 2.58
CA VAL A 44 8.01 3.09 2.46
C VAL A 44 7.24 3.24 3.77
N LEU A 45 7.86 2.94 4.91
CA LEU A 45 7.23 3.11 6.23
C LEU A 45 6.78 4.55 6.48
N HIS A 46 7.63 5.53 6.17
CA HIS A 46 7.27 6.95 6.30
C HIS A 46 6.17 7.37 5.31
N ALA A 47 6.19 6.86 4.09
CA ALA A 47 5.21 7.22 3.06
C ALA A 47 3.80 6.65 3.37
N TRP A 48 3.73 5.48 3.98
CA TRP A 48 2.48 4.78 4.25
C TRP A 48 1.97 4.91 5.69
N GLY A 49 2.80 5.40 6.61
CA GLY A 49 2.41 5.67 8.00
C GLY A 49 1.22 6.61 8.09
N GLY A 50 0.17 6.20 8.80
CA GLY A 50 -1.10 6.91 8.95
C GLY A 50 -2.02 6.86 7.72
N ALA A 51 -1.63 6.16 6.65
CA ALA A 51 -2.44 6.02 5.42
C ALA A 51 -3.13 4.65 5.31
N LEU A 52 -2.68 3.65 6.08
CA LEU A 52 -3.25 2.31 6.05
C LEU A 52 -4.50 2.21 6.94
N LEU A 53 -5.52 1.53 6.42
CA LEU A 53 -6.67 1.15 7.21
C LEU A 53 -6.23 0.10 8.24
N ASP A 54 -6.59 0.28 9.51
CA ASP A 54 -6.19 -0.60 10.63
C ASP A 54 -4.66 -0.76 10.79
N GLU A 55 -3.91 0.33 10.59
CA GLU A 55 -2.45 0.34 10.77
C GLU A 55 -2.01 -0.18 12.15
N GLU A 56 -2.77 0.11 13.20
CA GLU A 56 -2.54 -0.36 14.57
C GLU A 56 -2.64 -1.89 14.74
N SER A 57 -3.29 -2.58 13.79
CA SER A 57 -3.42 -4.04 13.78
C SER A 57 -2.28 -4.73 13.04
N LEU A 58 -1.34 -3.98 12.46
CA LEU A 58 -0.18 -4.56 11.79
C LEU A 58 0.82 -5.11 12.83
N PRO A 59 1.46 -6.26 12.56
CA PRO A 59 2.51 -6.77 13.42
C PRO A 59 3.71 -5.82 13.43
N ASP A 60 4.31 -5.65 14.60
CA ASP A 60 5.68 -5.12 14.69
C ASP A 60 6.63 -6.12 14.01
N ASP A 61 7.60 -5.60 13.26
CA ASP A 61 8.35 -6.28 12.18
C ASP A 61 8.89 -7.70 12.48
#